data_AF-A0A7R9G6L5-F1
#
_entry.id   AF-A0A7R9G6L5-F1
#
_cell.length_a   1.000
_cell.length_b   1.000
_cell.length_c   1.000
_cell.angle_alpha   90.00
_cell.angle_beta   90.00
_cell.angle_gamma   90.00
#
_symmetry.space_group_name_H-M   'P 1'
#
loop_
_entity.id
_entity.type
_entity.pdbx_description
1 polymer ?
#
loop_
_entity_poly.entity_id
_entity_poly.type
_entity_poly.pdbx_seq_one_letter_code
_entity_poly.pdbx_strand_id
1 'polypeptide(L)'
;VIHSDLKPSNFLVVKGRLKLIDFGISSSVQCDATSVLKDQAMGTINYMSPEAIVDTQDFSNRAQYRSANALVVLSPTAEDGEIEISYRSDVWSLGCILYYMIYGRTPFQHIRQPYAKVAAITDPNSQVQYPPAPRLLTNVVQSCLAFDPKKRPTVADLLSVPFFTWEDFAPSGAPTKDRPMD
;
A
#
# COMPACT_ATOMS: atom_id res chain seq x y z
N VAL A 1 1.22 -12.94 -6.01
CA VAL A 1 1.68 -12.77 -4.61
C VAL A 1 1.19 -11.42 -4.15
N ILE A 2 0.57 -11.35 -2.98
CA ILE A 2 0.12 -10.11 -2.35
C ILE A 2 1.03 -9.85 -1.16
N HIS A 3 1.46 -8.60 -0.95
CA HIS A 3 2.37 -8.29 0.15
C HIS A 3 1.62 -7.88 1.43
N SER A 4 0.53 -7.12 1.36
CA SER A 4 -0.36 -6.70 2.47
C SER A 4 0.26 -5.80 3.55
N ASP A 5 1.56 -5.50 3.47
CA ASP A 5 2.33 -4.69 4.42
C ASP A 5 3.41 -3.89 3.68
N LEU A 6 3.06 -3.31 2.52
CA LEU A 6 4.01 -2.49 1.76
C LEU A 6 4.27 -1.17 2.48
N LYS A 7 5.53 -0.95 2.82
CA LYS A 7 6.04 0.30 3.38
C LYS A 7 7.45 0.59 2.85
N PRO A 8 7.97 1.82 3.01
CA PRO A 8 9.30 2.17 2.50
C PRO A 8 10.43 1.24 2.96
N SER A 9 10.33 0.64 4.16
CA SER A 9 11.35 -0.28 4.67
C SER A 9 11.41 -1.63 3.95
N ASN A 10 10.38 -2.00 3.16
CA ASN A 10 10.44 -3.19 2.31
C ASN A 10 11.23 -2.95 1.02
N PHE A 11 11.70 -1.73 0.77
CA PHE A 11 12.48 -1.40 -0.41
C PHE A 11 13.91 -1.01 -0.05
N LEU A 12 14.87 -1.47 -0.86
CA LEU A 12 16.28 -1.12 -0.75
C LEU A 12 16.77 -0.56 -2.10
N VAL A 13 17.52 0.54 -2.05
CA VAL A 13 18.20 1.08 -3.23
C VAL A 13 19.56 0.41 -3.38
N VAL A 14 19.74 -0.35 -4.46
CA VAL A 14 21.00 -1.04 -4.78
C VAL A 14 21.48 -0.58 -6.14
N LYS A 15 22.62 0.13 -6.19
CA LYS A 15 23.21 0.69 -7.42
C LYS A 15 22.21 1.55 -8.21
N GLY A 16 21.50 2.45 -7.52
CA GLY A 16 20.50 3.34 -8.13
C GLY A 16 19.18 2.68 -8.56
N ARG A 17 18.96 1.41 -8.20
CA ARG A 17 17.71 0.69 -8.51
C ARG A 17 16.99 0.31 -7.22
N LEU A 18 15.69 0.61 -7.16
CA LEU A 18 14.82 0.18 -6.08
C LEU A 18 14.56 -1.33 -6.19
N LYS A 19 14.71 -2.07 -5.08
CA LYS A 19 14.45 -3.50 -4.99
C LYS A 19 13.56 -3.79 -3.79
N LEU A 20 12.54 -4.62 -3.97
CA LEU A 20 11.75 -5.17 -2.88
C LEU A 20 12.59 -6.26 -2.16
N ILE A 21 12.66 -6.19 -0.83
CA ILE A 21 13.49 -7.09 0.02
C ILE A 21 12.68 -8.01 0.93
N ASP A 22 11.37 -7.83 0.98
CA ASP A 22 10.44 -8.63 1.78
C ASP A 22 9.17 -8.87 0.94
N PHE A 23 8.59 -10.07 1.05
CA PHE A 23 7.40 -10.47 0.30
C PHE A 23 6.18 -10.68 1.22
N GLY A 24 6.25 -10.25 2.48
CA GLY A 24 5.09 -10.21 3.38
C GLY A 24 4.72 -11.55 4.02
N ILE A 25 5.66 -12.50 4.11
CA ILE A 25 5.41 -13.84 4.67
C ILE A 25 5.29 -13.80 6.22
N SER A 26 5.67 -12.71 6.88
CA SER A 26 5.79 -12.59 8.34
C SER A 26 4.72 -11.71 9.00
N SER A 27 3.44 -11.87 8.67
CA SER A 27 2.37 -11.08 9.34
C SER A 27 1.93 -11.65 10.70
N SER A 28 2.47 -12.80 11.13
CA SER A 28 2.20 -13.36 12.47
C SER A 28 3.40 -13.18 13.40
N VAL A 29 3.50 -12.04 14.09
CA VAL A 29 4.47 -11.86 15.19
C VAL A 29 3.75 -11.36 16.45
N GLN A 30 3.99 -12.09 17.54
CA GLN A 30 3.36 -12.06 18.86
C GLN A 30 3.12 -10.69 19.49
N CYS A 31 1.93 -10.55 20.09
CA CYS A 31 1.61 -9.58 21.13
C CYS A 31 2.46 -9.88 22.37
N ASP A 32 3.61 -9.22 22.57
CA ASP A 32 4.21 -8.98 23.91
C ASP A 32 5.50 -8.13 23.82
N ALA A 33 5.35 -6.80 23.72
CA ALA A 33 6.28 -5.78 24.27
C ALA A 33 5.70 -4.37 24.07
N THR A 34 5.41 -3.65 25.16
CA THR A 34 4.34 -2.63 25.21
C THR A 34 4.70 -1.18 24.87
N SER A 35 5.93 -0.86 24.46
CA SER A 35 6.33 0.55 24.25
C SER A 35 7.00 0.84 22.90
N VAL A 36 7.98 0.05 22.48
CA VAL A 36 8.71 0.29 21.20
C VAL A 36 7.94 -0.27 20.00
N LEU A 37 7.21 -1.37 20.18
CA LEU A 37 6.37 -1.96 19.13
C LEU A 37 5.14 -1.10 18.79
N LYS A 38 4.64 -0.29 19.74
CA LYS A 38 3.50 0.60 19.49
C LYS A 38 3.83 1.66 18.44
N ASP A 39 5.02 2.25 18.49
CA ASP A 39 5.46 3.24 17.49
C ASP A 39 5.68 2.60 16.10
N GLN A 40 6.23 1.37 16.06
CA GLN A 40 6.38 0.61 14.81
C GLN A 40 5.02 0.20 14.21
N ALA A 41 4.09 -0.27 15.03
CA ALA A 41 2.72 -0.59 14.60
C ALA A 41 1.97 0.67 14.12
N MET A 42 2.16 1.82 14.78
CA MET A 42 1.62 3.11 14.33
C MET A 42 2.23 3.57 13.00
N GLY A 43 3.51 3.27 12.77
CA GLY A 43 4.20 3.47 11.50
C GLY A 43 3.54 2.69 10.37
N THR A 44 3.19 1.42 10.62
CA THR A 44 2.53 0.53 9.66
C THR A 44 1.11 1.00 9.31
N ILE A 45 0.32 1.50 10.28
CA ILE A 45 -1.06 1.98 10.04
C ILE A 45 -1.10 3.07 8.95
N ASN A 46 -0.03 3.86 8.80
CA ASN A 46 0.04 4.92 7.79
C ASN A 46 -0.04 4.43 6.33
N TYR A 47 0.16 3.13 6.09
CA TYR A 47 0.18 2.51 4.77
C TYR A 47 -0.94 1.45 4.61
N MET A 48 -1.69 1.13 5.68
CA MET A 48 -2.78 0.16 5.63
C MET A 48 -3.99 0.74 4.89
N SER A 49 -4.64 -0.10 4.08
CA SER A 49 -5.88 0.24 3.40
C SER A 49 -7.09 0.22 4.35
N PRO A 50 -8.18 0.94 4.02
CA PRO A 50 -9.41 0.93 4.81
C PRO A 50 -9.95 -0.49 5.03
N GLU A 51 -10.00 -1.30 3.98
CA GLU A 51 -10.49 -2.68 4.03
C GLU A 51 -9.60 -3.60 4.86
N ALA A 52 -8.28 -3.44 4.81
CA ALA A 52 -7.37 -4.25 5.64
C ALA A 52 -7.56 -3.97 7.14
N ILE A 53 -7.87 -2.72 7.50
CA ILE A 53 -8.14 -2.34 8.89
C ILE A 53 -9.49 -2.91 9.36
N VAL A 54 -10.53 -2.81 8.54
CA VAL A 54 -11.87 -3.35 8.86
C VAL A 54 -11.81 -4.86 9.01
N ASP A 55 -11.16 -5.57 8.08
CA ASP A 55 -10.99 -7.02 8.15
C ASP A 55 -10.27 -7.42 9.44
N THR A 56 -9.18 -6.73 9.80
CA THR A 56 -8.42 -7.03 11.03
C THR A 56 -9.25 -6.85 12.30
N GLN A 57 -10.12 -5.84 12.36
CA GLN A 57 -11.03 -5.64 13.49
C GLN A 57 -12.04 -6.78 13.59
N ASP A 58 -12.62 -7.20 12.47
CA ASP A 58 -13.52 -8.35 12.40
C ASP A 58 -12.81 -9.66 12.78
N PHE A 59 -11.56 -9.85 12.38
CA PHE A 59 -10.75 -11.00 12.80
C PHE A 59 -10.46 -10.99 14.30
N SER A 60 -10.18 -9.83 14.92
CA SER A 60 -9.95 -9.75 16.37
C SER A 60 -11.21 -10.08 17.19
N ASN A 61 -12.39 -9.67 16.72
CA ASN A 61 -13.68 -10.02 17.30
C ASN A 61 -14.06 -11.50 17.05
N ARG A 62 -13.67 -12.07 15.89
CA ARG A 62 -13.90 -13.49 15.54
C ARG A 62 -12.87 -14.45 16.16
N ALA A 63 -11.66 -13.98 16.48
CA ALA A 63 -10.60 -14.77 17.11
C ALA A 63 -10.96 -15.17 18.56
N GLN A 64 -11.86 -14.42 19.21
CA GLN A 64 -12.46 -14.83 20.48
C GLN A 64 -13.31 -16.12 20.36
N TYR A 65 -13.66 -16.56 19.13
CA TYR A 65 -14.58 -17.67 18.87
C TYR A 65 -13.99 -18.88 18.11
N ARG A 66 -12.70 -18.90 17.73
CA ARG A 66 -12.11 -20.08 17.08
C ARG A 66 -10.72 -20.43 17.59
N SER A 67 -10.71 -21.40 18.50
CA SER A 67 -9.57 -22.26 18.81
C SER A 67 -8.99 -22.88 17.53
N ALA A 68 -7.69 -22.65 17.31
CA ALA A 68 -6.73 -23.51 16.60
C ALA A 68 -7.30 -24.44 15.50
N ASN A 69 -7.80 -23.87 14.40
CA ASN A 69 -7.84 -24.45 13.04
C ASN A 69 -8.64 -23.55 12.07
N ALA A 70 -8.36 -22.24 12.03
CA ALA A 70 -8.88 -21.37 10.97
C ALA A 70 -8.04 -21.55 9.69
N LEU A 71 -8.05 -22.78 9.16
CA LEU A 71 -7.84 -23.04 7.76
C LEU A 71 -8.87 -22.17 7.01
N VAL A 72 -8.34 -21.24 6.22
CA VAL A 72 -8.95 -20.51 5.11
C VAL A 72 -10.39 -20.95 4.83
N VAL A 73 -11.34 -20.02 4.99
CA VAL A 73 -12.75 -20.24 4.64
C VAL A 73 -12.81 -20.58 3.15
N LEU A 74 -12.85 -21.87 2.84
CA LEU A 74 -13.34 -22.37 1.56
C LEU A 74 -14.86 -22.17 1.60
N SER A 75 -15.33 -21.08 0.99
CA SER A 75 -16.73 -20.98 0.57
C SER A 75 -16.85 -21.69 -0.79
N PRO A 76 -17.68 -22.75 -0.93
CA PRO A 76 -17.79 -23.52 -2.18
C PRO A 76 -18.78 -22.92 -3.18
N THR A 77 -19.21 -21.66 -3.02
CA THR A 77 -20.15 -21.00 -3.95
C THR A 77 -19.52 -19.75 -4.55
N ALA A 78 -18.63 -19.97 -5.51
CA ALA A 78 -18.05 -18.92 -6.33
C ALA A 78 -19.04 -18.47 -7.40
N GLU A 79 -19.90 -17.50 -7.06
CA GLU A 79 -20.45 -16.55 -8.02
C GLU A 79 -20.33 -15.16 -7.38
N ASP A 80 -19.52 -14.30 -8.01
CA ASP A 80 -19.22 -12.90 -7.69
C ASP A 80 -18.33 -12.58 -6.46
N GLY A 81 -17.02 -12.48 -6.73
CA GLY A 81 -16.28 -11.28 -6.31
C GLY A 81 -15.48 -11.31 -5.01
N GLU A 82 -15.17 -12.48 -4.44
CA GLU A 82 -14.29 -12.58 -3.26
C GLU A 82 -12.90 -13.07 -3.69
N ILE A 83 -11.89 -12.18 -3.68
CA ILE A 83 -10.41 -12.39 -3.60
C ILE A 83 -9.62 -11.14 -4.07
N GLU A 84 -10.23 -10.16 -4.77
CA GLU A 84 -9.52 -8.95 -5.27
C GLU A 84 -9.11 -7.94 -4.16
N ILE A 85 -9.67 -8.09 -2.96
CA ILE A 85 -9.55 -7.21 -1.79
C ILE A 85 -8.07 -6.96 -1.39
N SER A 86 -7.19 -7.93 -1.63
CA SER A 86 -5.80 -7.86 -1.19
C SER A 86 -4.84 -7.20 -2.19
N TYR A 87 -5.02 -7.40 -3.51
CA TYR A 87 -4.18 -6.73 -4.52
C TYR A 87 -4.42 -5.22 -4.56
N ARG A 88 -5.66 -4.79 -4.35
CA ARG A 88 -6.01 -3.36 -4.27
C ARG A 88 -5.57 -2.72 -2.95
N SER A 89 -5.37 -3.51 -1.89
CA SER A 89 -4.72 -3.04 -0.66
C SER A 89 -3.27 -2.64 -0.91
N ASP A 90 -2.50 -3.45 -1.65
CA ASP A 90 -1.11 -3.11 -2.04
C ASP A 90 -1.05 -1.81 -2.86
N VAL A 91 -2.03 -1.57 -3.73
CA VAL A 91 -2.15 -0.32 -4.52
C VAL A 91 -2.36 0.89 -3.61
N TRP A 92 -3.18 0.77 -2.56
CA TRP A 92 -3.34 1.83 -1.56
C TRP A 92 -2.03 2.11 -0.84
N SER A 93 -1.34 1.07 -0.36
CA SER A 93 -0.05 1.20 0.32
C SER A 93 1.00 1.87 -0.58
N LEU A 94 1.04 1.50 -1.87
CA LEU A 94 1.87 2.17 -2.87
C LEU A 94 1.47 3.64 -3.04
N GLY A 95 0.17 3.95 -3.06
CA GLY A 95 -0.35 5.32 -3.04
C GLY A 95 0.16 6.12 -1.84
N CYS A 96 0.17 5.54 -0.64
CA CYS A 96 0.74 6.18 0.56
C CYS A 96 2.26 6.42 0.44
N ILE A 97 3.00 5.48 -0.16
CA ILE A 97 4.45 5.63 -0.42
C ILE A 97 4.70 6.74 -1.44
N LEU A 98 3.97 6.76 -2.56
CA LEU A 98 4.05 7.82 -3.58
C LEU A 98 3.71 9.19 -2.99
N TYR A 99 2.62 9.25 -2.20
CA TYR A 99 2.23 10.47 -1.49
C TYR A 99 3.38 10.96 -0.58
N TYR A 100 4.02 10.06 0.18
CA TYR A 100 5.17 10.41 1.02
C TYR A 100 6.35 10.95 0.21
N MET A 101 6.65 10.36 -0.95
CA MET A 101 7.74 10.84 -1.81
C MET A 101 7.48 12.24 -2.38
N ILE A 102 6.22 12.60 -2.64
CA ILE A 102 5.84 13.90 -3.19
C ILE A 102 5.76 14.97 -2.08
N TYR A 103 5.18 14.63 -0.93
CA TYR A 103 4.78 15.62 0.09
C TYR A 103 5.56 15.53 1.40
N GLY A 104 6.48 14.56 1.55
CA GLY A 104 7.33 14.38 2.74
C GLY A 104 6.60 13.86 3.99
N ARG A 105 5.33 13.48 3.86
CA ARG A 105 4.49 12.91 4.94
C ARG A 105 3.46 11.97 4.34
N THR A 106 2.91 11.02 5.10
CA THR A 106 1.79 10.18 4.63
C THR A 106 0.44 10.91 4.72
N PRO A 107 -0.62 10.45 4.01
CA PRO A 107 -1.92 11.13 3.95
C PRO A 107 -2.50 11.53 5.32
N PHE A 108 -2.46 10.60 6.27
CA PHE A 108 -3.02 10.77 7.62
C PHE A 108 -1.96 10.91 8.72
N GLN A 109 -0.70 11.20 8.37
CA GLN A 109 0.42 11.29 9.34
C GLN A 109 0.17 12.30 10.46
N HIS A 110 -0.57 13.37 10.16
CA HIS A 110 -0.88 14.45 11.10
C HIS A 110 -1.79 14.01 12.26
N ILE A 111 -2.54 12.92 12.09
CA ILE A 111 -3.39 12.35 13.14
C ILE A 111 -2.52 11.47 14.04
N ARG A 112 -2.15 11.98 15.22
CA ARG A 112 -1.25 11.24 16.14
C ARG A 112 -1.95 10.13 16.90
N GLN A 113 -3.24 10.29 17.20
CA GLN A 113 -4.00 9.33 17.99
C GLN A 113 -4.37 8.11 17.12
N PRO A 114 -3.97 6.87 17.48
CA PRO A 114 -4.16 5.68 16.64
C PRO A 114 -5.63 5.43 16.29
N TYR A 115 -6.51 5.52 17.29
CA TYR A 115 -7.95 5.31 17.08
C TYR A 115 -8.54 6.35 16.13
N ALA A 116 -8.20 7.63 16.30
CA ALA A 116 -8.65 8.69 15.41
C ALA A 116 -8.10 8.53 13.99
N LYS A 117 -6.87 8.03 13.84
CA LYS A 117 -6.27 7.74 12.54
C LYS A 117 -6.98 6.59 11.84
N VAL A 118 -7.22 5.50 12.57
CA VAL A 118 -8.00 4.37 12.06
C VAL A 118 -9.38 4.85 11.62
N ALA A 119 -10.10 5.60 12.46
CA ALA A 119 -11.40 6.15 12.12
C ALA A 119 -11.38 7.00 10.83
N ALA A 120 -10.35 7.85 10.66
CA ALA A 120 -10.18 8.65 9.46
C ALA A 120 -9.82 7.82 8.21
N ILE A 121 -9.03 6.75 8.35
CA ILE A 121 -8.71 5.86 7.22
C ILE A 121 -9.93 5.02 6.82
N THR A 122 -10.79 4.64 7.77
CA THR A 122 -11.97 3.81 7.48
C THR A 122 -13.23 4.61 7.10
N ASP A 123 -13.24 5.94 7.30
CA ASP A 123 -14.37 6.79 6.95
C ASP A 123 -14.31 7.24 5.47
N PRO A 124 -15.24 6.80 4.60
CA PRO A 124 -15.26 7.18 3.19
C PRO A 124 -15.44 8.67 2.93
N ASN A 125 -15.90 9.44 3.93
CA ASN A 125 -16.06 10.89 3.83
C ASN A 125 -14.77 11.66 4.15
N SER A 126 -13.78 10.97 4.73
CA SER A 126 -12.50 11.58 5.04
C SER A 126 -11.77 12.01 3.77
N GLN A 127 -11.15 13.18 3.83
CA GLN A 127 -10.50 13.81 2.68
C GLN A 127 -8.98 13.82 2.87
N VAL A 128 -8.26 13.23 1.92
CA VAL A 128 -6.81 13.38 1.83
C VAL A 128 -6.50 14.78 1.27
N GLN A 129 -5.59 15.49 1.92
CA GLN A 129 -5.15 16.80 1.45
C GLN A 129 -4.09 16.64 0.36
N TYR A 130 -4.19 17.38 -0.74
CA TYR A 130 -3.20 17.35 -1.82
C TYR A 130 -2.66 18.76 -2.06
N PRO A 131 -1.55 19.15 -1.41
CA PRO A 131 -0.85 20.39 -1.72
C PRO A 131 -0.42 20.47 -3.20
N PRO A 132 -0.10 21.67 -3.72
CA PRO A 132 0.32 21.83 -5.11
C PRO A 132 1.52 20.93 -5.48
N ALA A 133 1.34 20.09 -6.50
CA ALA A 133 2.34 19.21 -7.10
C ALA A 133 1.99 18.99 -8.58
N PRO A 134 2.90 18.44 -9.41
CA PRO A 134 2.60 18.16 -10.82
C PRO A 134 1.33 17.31 -10.96
N ARG A 135 0.39 17.78 -11.80
CA ARG A 135 -0.97 17.22 -11.93
C ARG A 135 -0.98 15.71 -12.16
N LEU A 136 -0.05 15.22 -12.99
CA LEU A 136 0.05 13.80 -13.27
C LEU A 136 0.33 12.97 -12.01
N LEU A 137 1.31 13.39 -11.21
CA LEU A 137 1.67 12.72 -9.95
C LEU A 137 0.49 12.75 -8.98
N THR A 138 -0.15 13.92 -8.85
CA THR A 138 -1.32 14.10 -7.99
C THR A 138 -2.46 13.17 -8.41
N ASN A 139 -2.76 13.07 -9.71
CA ASN A 139 -3.84 12.22 -10.23
C ASN A 139 -3.58 10.73 -9.96
N VAL A 140 -2.34 10.26 -10.13
CA VAL A 140 -1.95 8.88 -9.83
C VAL A 140 -2.14 8.59 -8.35
N VAL A 141 -1.66 9.47 -7.47
CA VAL A 141 -1.80 9.26 -6.03
C VAL A 141 -3.27 9.31 -5.60
N GLN A 142 -4.05 10.24 -6.16
CA GLN A 142 -5.49 10.33 -5.89
C GLN A 142 -6.25 9.07 -6.30
N SER A 143 -5.93 8.47 -7.44
CA SER A 143 -6.59 7.23 -7.88
C SER A 143 -6.17 6.02 -7.04
N CYS A 144 -4.91 5.93 -6.62
CA CYS A 144 -4.45 4.88 -5.68
C CYS A 144 -5.10 4.99 -4.30
N LEU A 145 -5.39 6.21 -3.82
CA LEU A 145 -5.98 6.49 -2.51
C LEU A 145 -7.53 6.58 -2.55
N ALA A 146 -8.18 5.96 -3.54
CA ALA A 146 -9.63 5.82 -3.53
C ALA A 146 -10.07 4.89 -2.39
N PHE A 147 -11.01 5.33 -1.55
CA PHE A 147 -11.48 4.52 -0.41
C PHE A 147 -12.14 3.22 -0.86
N ASP A 148 -12.91 3.25 -1.94
CA ASP A 148 -13.46 2.06 -2.58
C ASP A 148 -12.36 1.31 -3.36
N PRO A 149 -12.00 0.07 -2.98
CA PRO A 149 -10.96 -0.71 -3.64
C PRO A 149 -11.22 -0.95 -5.12
N LYS A 150 -12.50 -1.05 -5.53
CA LYS A 150 -12.87 -1.30 -6.93
C LYS A 150 -12.61 -0.09 -7.84
N LYS A 151 -12.53 1.11 -7.25
CA LYS A 151 -12.20 2.35 -7.96
C LYS A 151 -10.70 2.58 -8.09
N ARG A 152 -9.88 1.82 -7.37
CA ARG A 152 -8.42 1.91 -7.48
C ARG A 152 -7.95 1.26 -8.78
N PRO A 153 -6.92 1.84 -9.44
CA PRO A 153 -6.35 1.26 -10.65
C PRO A 153 -5.71 -0.11 -10.35
N THR A 154 -5.62 -0.95 -11.39
CA THR A 154 -4.75 -2.12 -11.34
C THR A 154 -3.28 -1.68 -11.44
N VAL A 155 -2.35 -2.58 -11.09
CA VAL A 155 -0.91 -2.33 -11.34
C VAL A 155 -0.62 -2.15 -12.83
N ALA A 156 -1.34 -2.86 -13.71
CA ALA A 156 -1.20 -2.71 -15.15
C ALA A 156 -1.61 -1.30 -15.62
N ASP A 157 -2.71 -0.76 -15.08
CA ASP A 157 -3.14 0.61 -15.36
C ASP A 157 -2.09 1.62 -14.92
N LEU A 158 -1.51 1.43 -13.72
CA LEU A 158 -0.44 2.30 -13.20
C LEU A 158 0.81 2.28 -14.08
N LEU A 159 1.20 1.12 -14.60
CA LEU A 159 2.33 0.99 -15.53
C LEU A 159 2.07 1.63 -16.89
N SER A 160 0.79 1.79 -17.28
CA SER A 160 0.39 2.48 -18.51
C SER A 160 0.37 4.00 -18.40
N VAL A 161 0.42 4.54 -17.18
CA VAL A 161 0.48 5.99 -16.97
C VAL A 161 1.77 6.50 -17.62
N PRO A 162 1.72 7.55 -18.46
CA PRO A 162 2.89 8.16 -19.05
C PRO A 162 3.66 8.93 -17.98
N PHE A 163 4.28 8.20 -17.06
CA PHE A 163 4.85 8.75 -15.84
C PHE A 163 6.24 9.31 -16.12
N PHE A 164 7.09 8.62 -16.89
CA PHE A 164 8.37 9.09 -17.42
C PHE A 164 8.82 8.15 -18.55
N THR A 165 9.44 8.65 -19.62
CA THR A 165 10.17 7.74 -20.53
C THR A 165 11.44 7.30 -19.80
N TRP A 166 11.89 6.07 -20.03
CA TRP A 166 13.11 5.55 -19.39
C TRP A 166 14.35 6.45 -19.63
N GLU A 167 14.29 7.31 -20.65
CA GLU A 167 15.31 8.30 -21.00
C GLU A 167 15.53 9.34 -19.90
N ASP A 168 14.50 9.70 -19.12
CA ASP A 168 14.58 10.76 -18.10
C ASP A 168 15.44 10.36 -16.88
N PHE A 169 15.69 9.06 -16.69
CA PHE A 169 16.46 8.51 -15.56
C PHE A 169 17.66 7.67 -15.96
N ALA A 170 17.92 7.54 -17.26
CA ALA A 170 19.13 6.90 -17.73
C ALA A 170 20.34 7.73 -17.27
N PRO A 171 21.32 7.15 -16.54
CA PRO A 171 22.59 7.83 -16.33
C PRO A 171 23.16 8.16 -17.71
N SER A 172 23.69 9.38 -17.89
CA SER A 172 24.26 9.85 -19.16
C SER A 172 25.21 8.78 -19.73
N GLY A 173 24.77 8.03 -20.73
CA GLY A 173 25.54 6.92 -21.33
C GLY A 173 24.89 5.52 -21.30
N ALA A 174 23.64 5.34 -20.85
CA ALA A 174 22.96 4.05 -21.04
C ALA A 174 22.71 3.79 -22.55
N PRO A 175 23.02 2.59 -23.08
CA PRO A 175 22.79 2.28 -24.48
C PRO A 175 21.30 2.28 -24.77
N THR A 176 20.87 3.17 -25.68
CA THR A 176 19.53 3.17 -26.25
C THR A 176 19.37 1.93 -27.12
N LYS A 177 18.18 1.32 -27.10
CA LYS A 177 17.89 0.04 -27.77
C LYS A 177 17.96 0.09 -29.30
N ASP A 178 18.18 1.27 -29.89
CA ASP A 178 18.05 1.53 -31.33
C ASP A 178 19.30 2.17 -31.97
N ARG A 179 20.52 1.78 -31.56
CA ARG A 179 21.69 2.08 -32.39
C ARG A 179 22.02 0.85 -33.25
N PRO A 180 21.88 0.90 -34.59
CA PRO A 180 22.40 -0.18 -35.43
C PRO A 180 23.90 -0.28 -35.20
N MET A 181 24.38 -1.52 -35.06
CA MET A 181 25.82 -1.82 -35.07
C MET A 181 26.32 -1.52 -36.49
N ASP A 182 27.10 -0.45 -36.63
CA ASP A 182 28.02 -0.27 -37.77
C ASP A 182 29.24 -1.19 -37.59
#